data_AF-A0ABD7VA07-F1
#
_entry.id   AF-A0ABD7VA07-F1
#
_cell.length_a   1.000
_cell.length_b   1.000
_cell.length_c   1.000
_cell.angle_alpha   90.00
_cell.angle_beta   90.00
_cell.angle_gamma   90.00
#
_symmetry.space_group_name_H-M   'P 1'
#
loop_
_entity.id
_entity.type
_entity.pdbx_description
1 polymer ?
#
loop_
_entity_poly.entity_id
_entity_poly.type
_entity_poly.pdbx_seq_one_letter_code
_entity_poly.pdbx_strand_id
1 'polypeptide(L)'
;MKLRAWQCLVAFLSSVGLLTILVGFALLLRMERATEPKLFAHPHALWVGAEDGGVFVEITRHEAPDYYVEIRHESGGMWTEGWVRYGTRDSHPLSVAAIGAYDGDELYVYTGVAITAQKQGVAQQ
;
A
#
# COMPACT_ATOMS: atom_id res chain seq x y z
N MET A 1 5.80 -49.48 32.72
CA MET A 1 5.11 -48.17 32.84
C MET A 1 6.02 -46.95 32.61
N LYS A 2 7.23 -46.89 33.20
CA LYS A 2 8.15 -45.72 33.07
C LYS A 2 8.54 -45.35 31.63
N LEU A 3 8.78 -46.33 30.76
CA LEU A 3 9.21 -46.09 29.37
C LEU A 3 8.13 -45.40 28.51
N ARG A 4 6.85 -45.75 28.70
CA ARG A 4 5.72 -45.16 27.97
C ARG A 4 5.43 -43.73 28.43
N ALA A 5 5.52 -43.47 29.73
CA ALA A 5 5.34 -42.11 30.26
C ALA A 5 6.41 -41.14 29.75
N TRP A 6 7.66 -41.59 29.65
CA TRP A 6 8.75 -40.82 29.05
C TRP A 6 8.51 -40.50 27.57
N GLN A 7 8.07 -41.51 26.79
CA GLN A 7 7.74 -41.31 25.37
C GLN A 7 6.59 -40.30 25.18
N CYS A 8 5.54 -40.37 26.01
CA CYS A 8 4.44 -39.40 25.97
C CYS A 8 4.92 -37.98 26.32
N LEU A 9 5.80 -37.85 27.32
CA LEU A 9 6.36 -36.55 27.70
C LEU A 9 7.20 -35.95 26.56
N VAL A 10 8.06 -36.74 25.94
CA VAL A 10 8.88 -36.31 24.80
C VAL A 10 8.01 -35.90 23.62
N ALA A 11 6.98 -36.68 23.30
CA ALA A 11 6.05 -36.36 22.22
C ALA A 11 5.28 -35.06 22.49
N PHE A 12 4.83 -34.85 23.73
CA PHE A 12 4.14 -33.62 24.14
C PHE A 12 5.06 -32.39 24.09
N LEU A 13 6.28 -32.50 24.62
CA LEU A 13 7.25 -31.41 24.55
C LEU A 13 7.65 -31.08 23.10
N SER A 14 7.76 -32.10 22.25
CA SER A 14 8.06 -31.93 20.82
C SER A 14 6.90 -31.26 20.08
N SER A 15 5.65 -31.60 20.39
CA SER A 15 4.48 -30.97 19.76
C SER A 15 4.30 -29.52 20.20
N VAL A 16 4.53 -29.23 21.48
CA VAL A 16 4.54 -27.84 22.00
C VAL A 16 5.67 -27.05 21.36
N GLY A 17 6.88 -27.61 21.25
CA GLY A 17 8.02 -26.96 20.60
C GLY A 17 7.79 -26.70 19.11
N LEU A 18 7.18 -27.64 18.38
CA LEU A 18 6.81 -27.42 17.00
C LEU A 18 5.74 -26.32 16.87
N LEU A 19 4.73 -26.34 17.73
CA LEU A 19 3.67 -25.33 17.71
C LEU A 19 4.21 -23.93 17.98
N THR A 20 5.13 -23.77 18.95
CA THR A 20 5.73 -22.46 19.23
C THR A 20 6.57 -21.94 18.07
N ILE A 21 7.30 -22.81 17.37
CA ILE A 21 8.04 -22.43 16.14
C ILE A 21 7.06 -21.95 15.07
N LEU A 22 5.96 -22.68 14.84
CA LEU A 22 4.96 -22.32 13.84
C LEU A 22 4.28 -20.99 14.16
N VAL A 23 3.90 -20.76 15.42
CA VAL A 23 3.31 -19.48 15.87
C VAL A 23 4.32 -18.34 15.73
N GLY A 24 5.58 -18.55 16.14
CA GLY A 24 6.64 -17.57 15.98
C GLY A 24 6.86 -17.20 14.52
N PHE A 25 6.91 -18.19 13.63
CA PHE A 25 7.07 -17.97 12.19
C PHE A 25 5.89 -17.21 11.58
N ALA A 26 4.65 -17.56 11.96
CA ALA A 26 3.46 -16.84 11.51
C ALA A 26 3.46 -15.37 11.98
N LEU A 27 3.91 -15.10 13.20
CA LEU A 27 4.06 -13.73 13.71
C LEU A 27 5.13 -12.94 12.95
N LEU A 28 6.27 -13.57 12.64
CA LEU A 28 7.33 -12.94 11.84
C LEU A 28 6.83 -12.55 10.44
N LEU A 29 6.16 -13.47 9.74
CA LEU A 29 5.58 -13.18 8.42
C LEU A 29 4.54 -12.05 8.47
N ARG A 30 3.76 -11.97 9.56
CA ARG A 30 2.79 -10.90 9.75
C ARG A 30 3.45 -9.55 9.98
N MET A 31 4.56 -9.51 10.73
CA MET A 31 5.30 -8.26 10.98
C MET A 31 5.98 -7.75 9.71
N GLU A 32 6.52 -8.63 8.86
CA GLU A 32 7.09 -8.21 7.57
C GLU A 32 6.03 -7.55 6.67
N ARG A 33 4.79 -8.08 6.64
CA ARG A 33 3.68 -7.47 5.88
C ARG A 33 3.15 -6.16 6.45
N ALA A 34 3.39 -5.86 7.72
CA ALA A 34 2.84 -4.67 8.37
C ALA A 34 3.64 -3.39 8.05
N THR A 35 4.82 -3.51 7.43
CA THR A 35 5.62 -2.35 7.05
C THR A 35 5.15 -1.84 5.70
N GLU A 36 4.54 -0.67 5.66
CA GLU A 36 4.21 0.00 4.40
C GLU A 36 5.48 0.14 3.53
N PRO A 37 5.42 -0.26 2.25
CA PRO A 37 6.51 -0.05 1.31
C PRO A 37 6.95 1.42 1.28
N LYS A 38 8.26 1.65 1.15
CA LYS A 38 8.86 2.98 1.03
C LYS A 38 9.70 3.07 -0.22
N LEU A 39 9.50 4.15 -0.98
CA LEU A 39 10.30 4.43 -2.15
C LEU A 39 11.38 5.46 -1.83
N PHE A 40 12.60 5.02 -1.53
CA PHE A 40 13.67 5.91 -1.05
C PHE A 40 14.05 7.03 -2.03
N ALA A 41 13.93 6.78 -3.35
CA ALA A 41 14.17 7.79 -4.37
C ALA A 41 13.09 8.89 -4.41
N HIS A 42 11.90 8.60 -3.88
CA HIS A 42 10.74 9.49 -3.84
C HIS A 42 10.18 9.55 -2.42
N PRO A 43 10.82 10.30 -1.50
CA PRO A 43 10.48 10.28 -0.08
C PRO A 43 9.08 10.85 0.23
N HIS A 44 8.45 11.54 -0.73
CA HIS A 44 7.09 12.06 -0.60
C HIS A 44 6.03 11.17 -1.27
N ALA A 45 6.44 10.08 -1.93
CA ALA A 45 5.51 9.12 -2.48
C ALA A 45 4.96 8.21 -1.38
N LEU A 46 3.64 8.05 -1.34
CA LEU A 46 2.93 7.20 -0.41
C LEU A 46 2.54 5.90 -1.10
N TRP A 47 2.64 4.78 -0.39
CA TRP A 47 2.12 3.51 -0.88
C TRP A 47 0.59 3.50 -0.83
N VAL A 48 -0.04 3.19 -1.95
CA VAL A 48 -1.49 2.96 -2.09
C VAL A 48 -1.68 1.57 -2.66
N GLY A 49 -2.18 0.64 -1.84
CA GLY A 49 -2.34 -0.75 -2.24
C GLY A 49 -2.81 -1.67 -1.11
N ALA A 50 -2.95 -2.94 -1.43
CA ALA A 50 -3.35 -4.00 -0.52
C ALA A 50 -2.40 -5.21 -0.62
N GLU A 51 -2.83 -6.37 -0.11
CA GLU A 51 -2.00 -7.59 -0.05
C GLU A 51 -1.61 -8.14 -1.44
N ASP A 52 -2.39 -7.83 -2.47
CA ASP A 52 -2.17 -8.23 -3.86
C ASP A 52 -1.26 -7.28 -4.65
N GLY A 53 -0.85 -6.17 -4.04
CA GLY A 53 0.06 -5.20 -4.62
C GLY A 53 -0.45 -3.77 -4.51
N GLY A 54 0.28 -2.86 -5.13
CA GLY A 54 -0.02 -1.44 -5.06
C GLY A 54 0.92 -0.58 -5.88
N VAL A 55 0.74 0.71 -5.73
CA VAL A 55 1.49 1.75 -6.42
C VAL A 55 1.97 2.80 -5.42
N PHE A 56 3.04 3.49 -5.78
CA PHE A 56 3.45 4.70 -5.09
C PHE A 56 2.79 5.91 -5.75
N VAL A 57 2.14 6.75 -4.95
CA VAL A 57 1.47 7.96 -5.43
C VAL A 57 2.12 9.18 -4.81
N GLU A 58 2.44 10.17 -5.63
CA GLU A 58 3.07 11.42 -5.23
C GLU A 58 2.33 12.60 -5.89
N ILE A 59 2.03 13.65 -5.13
CA ILE A 59 1.58 14.92 -5.69
C ILE A 59 2.80 15.82 -5.81
N THR A 60 3.24 16.11 -7.04
CA THR A 60 4.45 16.92 -7.27
C THR A 60 4.13 18.40 -7.50
N ARG A 61 2.89 18.74 -7.85
CA ARG A 61 2.42 20.14 -7.98
C ARG A 61 1.03 20.35 -7.39
N HIS A 62 0.86 21.49 -6.72
CA HIS A 62 -0.38 21.89 -6.06
C HIS A 62 -0.89 23.22 -6.64
N GLU A 63 -1.89 23.17 -7.50
CA GLU A 63 -2.54 24.35 -8.12
C GLU A 63 -4.07 24.26 -7.91
N ALA A 64 -4.49 24.21 -6.64
CA ALA A 64 -5.88 23.97 -6.26
C ALA A 64 -6.88 24.75 -7.14
N PRO A 65 -7.88 24.07 -7.75
CA PRO A 65 -8.31 22.69 -7.52
C PRO A 65 -7.59 21.63 -8.39
N ASP A 66 -6.56 22.01 -9.15
CA ASP A 66 -5.84 21.13 -10.07
C ASP A 66 -4.50 20.69 -9.42
N TYR A 67 -4.18 19.40 -9.52
CA TYR A 67 -3.01 18.79 -8.89
C TYR A 67 -2.30 17.90 -9.90
N TYR A 68 -0.98 17.94 -9.93
CA TYR A 68 -0.20 17.02 -10.76
C TYR A 68 0.20 15.82 -9.93
N VAL A 69 -0.26 14.64 -10.34
CA VAL A 69 -0.05 13.38 -9.63
C VAL A 69 0.83 12.48 -10.48
N GLU A 70 1.80 11.86 -9.82
CA GLU A 70 2.68 10.85 -10.39
C GLU A 70 2.43 9.53 -9.67
N ILE A 71 2.18 8.49 -10.46
CA ILE A 71 1.93 7.13 -9.97
C ILE A 71 3.06 6.25 -10.47
N ARG A 72 3.69 5.51 -9.55
CA ARG A 72 4.84 4.65 -9.83
C ARG A 72 4.56 3.22 -9.44
N HIS A 73 5.16 2.31 -10.18
CA HIS A 73 5.25 0.90 -9.80
C HIS A 73 5.99 0.74 -8.47
N GLU A 74 5.80 -0.41 -7.81
CA GLU A 74 6.58 -0.81 -6.63
C GLU A 74 8.11 -0.76 -6.88
N SER A 75 8.55 -1.02 -8.11
CA SER A 75 9.95 -0.92 -8.53
C SER A 75 10.49 0.52 -8.57
N GLY A 76 9.62 1.52 -8.43
CA GLY A 76 9.93 2.94 -8.58
C GLY A 76 9.87 3.45 -10.02
N GLY A 77 9.61 2.59 -11.01
CA GLY A 77 9.38 3.02 -12.39
C GLY A 77 8.08 3.80 -12.52
N MET A 78 8.05 4.77 -13.43
CA MET A 78 6.83 5.54 -13.68
C MET A 78 5.74 4.66 -14.30
N TRP A 79 4.54 4.67 -13.72
CA TRP A 79 3.36 4.00 -14.27
C TRP A 79 2.56 5.00 -15.11
N THR A 80 2.13 6.11 -14.51
CA THR A 80 1.36 7.16 -15.18
C THR A 80 1.49 8.49 -14.44
N GLU A 81 1.23 9.59 -15.14
CA GLU A 81 1.17 10.96 -14.60
C GLU A 81 0.01 11.72 -15.22
N GLY A 82 -0.50 12.69 -14.48
CA GLY A 82 -1.46 13.60 -15.05
C GLY A 82 -1.92 14.71 -14.11
N TRP A 83 -2.56 15.69 -14.74
CA TRP A 83 -3.34 16.68 -14.02
C TRP A 83 -4.67 16.07 -13.62
N VAL A 84 -4.96 16.17 -12.33
CA VAL A 84 -6.21 15.72 -11.75
C VAL A 84 -6.89 16.88 -11.03
N ARG A 85 -8.22 16.92 -11.12
CA ARG A 85 -9.00 17.95 -10.46
C ARG A 85 -9.66 17.40 -9.21
N TYR A 86 -9.42 18.05 -8.07
CA TYR A 86 -10.04 17.72 -6.79
C TYR A 86 -10.77 18.95 -6.24
N GLY A 87 -12.09 18.91 -6.32
CA GLY A 87 -12.99 19.92 -5.74
C GLY A 87 -13.64 19.38 -4.48
N THR A 88 -13.22 19.86 -3.31
CA THR A 88 -13.90 19.60 -2.05
C THR A 88 -14.80 20.77 -1.69
N ARG A 89 -15.95 20.47 -1.07
CA ARG A 89 -16.89 21.48 -0.56
C ARG A 89 -16.25 22.42 0.47
N ASP A 90 -15.21 21.93 1.15
CA ASP A 90 -14.55 22.61 2.27
C ASP A 90 -13.21 23.26 1.87
N SER A 91 -12.90 23.34 0.57
CA SER A 91 -11.69 24.01 0.03
C SER A 91 -10.33 23.51 0.54
N HIS A 92 -10.28 22.34 1.18
CA HIS A 92 -9.01 21.78 1.65
C HIS A 92 -8.21 21.20 0.47
N PRO A 93 -6.88 21.40 0.41
CA PRO A 93 -6.10 20.89 -0.70
C PRO A 93 -6.09 19.36 -0.71
N LEU A 94 -5.96 18.78 -1.91
CA LEU A 94 -5.76 17.33 -2.05
C LEU A 94 -4.45 16.94 -1.35
N SER A 95 -4.55 15.96 -0.45
CA SER A 95 -3.40 15.34 0.20
C SER A 95 -3.27 13.89 -0.29
N VAL A 96 -2.03 13.43 -0.48
CA VAL A 96 -1.76 12.03 -0.85
C VAL A 96 -2.36 11.05 0.16
N ALA A 97 -2.38 11.41 1.44
CA ALA A 97 -2.98 10.57 2.49
C ALA A 97 -4.51 10.42 2.38
N ALA A 98 -5.17 11.27 1.57
CA ALA A 98 -6.59 11.14 1.29
C ALA A 98 -6.88 10.12 0.18
N ILE A 99 -5.87 9.71 -0.59
CA ILE A 99 -5.98 8.73 -1.66
C ILE A 99 -6.05 7.34 -1.03
N GLY A 100 -7.13 6.62 -1.31
CA GLY A 100 -7.39 5.31 -0.72
C GLY A 100 -7.25 4.13 -1.66
N ALA A 101 -7.33 4.35 -2.98
CA ALA A 101 -7.13 3.30 -3.96
C ALA A 101 -6.74 3.85 -5.34
N TYR A 102 -6.14 2.99 -6.15
CA TYR A 102 -5.90 3.16 -7.57
C TYR A 102 -6.27 1.84 -8.27
N ASP A 103 -7.13 1.89 -9.28
CA ASP A 103 -7.59 0.68 -10.00
C ASP A 103 -6.85 0.43 -11.32
N GLY A 104 -5.93 1.31 -11.69
CA GLY A 104 -5.21 1.29 -12.97
C GLY A 104 -5.59 2.45 -13.90
N ASP A 105 -6.77 3.05 -13.71
CA ASP A 105 -7.26 4.15 -14.53
C ASP A 105 -7.64 5.38 -13.68
N GLU A 106 -8.24 5.17 -12.51
CA GLU A 106 -8.76 6.22 -11.63
C GLU A 106 -8.16 6.15 -10.21
N LEU A 107 -7.95 7.33 -9.62
CA LEU A 107 -7.59 7.49 -8.21
C LEU A 107 -8.85 7.75 -7.38
N TYR A 108 -9.02 6.97 -6.31
CA TYR A 108 -10.15 7.10 -5.40
C TYR A 108 -9.72 7.74 -4.09
N VAL A 109 -10.48 8.74 -3.62
CA VAL A 109 -10.26 9.43 -2.36
C VAL A 109 -11.22 8.87 -1.31
N TYR A 110 -10.75 8.68 -0.07
CA TYR A 110 -11.57 8.20 1.04
C TYR A 110 -12.81 9.07 1.34
N THR A 111 -12.81 10.34 0.89
CA THR A 111 -13.94 11.26 1.07
C THR A 111 -15.13 10.98 0.15
N GLY A 112 -15.05 9.96 -0.72
CA GLY A 112 -16.13 9.59 -1.65
C GLY A 112 -16.25 10.53 -2.86
N VAL A 113 -15.30 11.44 -3.04
CA VAL A 113 -15.21 12.30 -4.22
C VAL A 113 -14.28 11.64 -5.23
N ALA A 114 -14.79 11.32 -6.42
CA ALA A 114 -13.98 10.79 -7.50
C ALA A 114 -13.00 11.86 -8.00
N ILE A 115 -11.73 11.48 -8.19
CA ILE A 115 -10.75 12.34 -8.85
C ILE A 115 -10.94 12.15 -10.36
N THR A 116 -11.35 13.21 -11.05
CA THR A 116 -11.46 13.17 -12.50
C THR A 116 -10.11 13.54 -13.11
N ALA A 117 -9.57 12.64 -13.92
CA ALA A 117 -8.45 12.98 -14.79
C ALA A 117 -8.89 14.10 -15.75
N GLN A 118 -8.15 15.21 -15.79
CA GLN A 118 -8.24 16.06 -16.97
C GLN A 118 -7.54 15.30 -18.09
N LYS A 119 -8.33 14.58 -18.90
CA LYS A 119 -7.86 13.91 -20.12
C LYS A 119 -6.89 14.85 -20.82
N GLN A 120 -5.62 14.44 -20.89
CA GLN A 120 -4.57 15.18 -21.55
C GLN A 120 -5.09 15.64 -22.92
N GLY A 121 -5.01 16.95 -23.15
CA GLY A 121 -5.08 17.48 -24.49
C GLY A 121 -4.07 16.71 -25.35
N VAL A 122 -4.57 16.22 -26.47
CA VAL A 122 -3.83 15.61 -27.57
C VAL A 122 -2.48 16.29 -27.76
N ALA A 123 -1.38 15.59 -27.45
CA ALA A 123 -0.10 15.86 -28.06
C ALA A 123 0.05 14.87 -29.22
N GLN A 124 -0.49 15.25 -30.38
CA GLN A 124 0.04 14.76 -31.64
C GLN A 124 1.46 15.31 -31.78
N GLN A 125 2.44 14.42 -31.91
CA GLN A 125 3.59 14.61 -32.79
C GLN A 125 4.24 13.26 -33.11
#